data_AF-A0A5J4VMW3-F1
#
_entry.id   AF-A0A5J4VMW3-F1
#
_cell.length_a   1.000
_cell.length_b   1.000
_cell.length_c   1.000
_cell.angle_alpha   90.00
_cell.angle_beta   90.00
_cell.angle_gamma   90.00
#
_symmetry.space_group_name_H-M   'P 1'
#
loop_
_entity.id
_entity.type
_entity.pdbx_description
1 polymer ?
#
loop_
_entity_poly.entity_id
_entity_poly.type
_entity_poly.pdbx_seq_one_letter_code
_entity_poly.pdbx_strand_id
1 'polypeptide(L)'
;MNKFIHSGTHDHTTIAFNPEIRKGVYRFEVTFQHATFDYSIGIADTTVQFAPGKEPENRLYHSKTVRYFRNGTFDHLTDNIVLGNATFNKDGMRVSAEVDMLKIPRKVTFFVDGVEQPNYVIGIPSAVRFWVHIDHPNSSFTVVNFQHLKKPLAKHPPGSRALEYGKEWRRF
;
A
#
# COMPACT_ATOMS: atom_id res chain seq x y z
N MET A 1 -10.41 -17.36 -3.06
CA MET A 1 -10.38 -15.98 -2.54
C MET A 1 -9.90 -16.09 -1.10
N ASN A 2 -8.82 -15.40 -0.73
CA ASN A 2 -8.23 -15.54 0.60
C ASN A 2 -8.72 -14.42 1.50
N LYS A 3 -9.46 -14.77 2.56
CA LYS A 3 -9.95 -13.84 3.58
C LYS A 3 -9.09 -13.99 4.83
N PHE A 4 -8.65 -12.87 5.39
CA PHE A 4 -7.84 -12.79 6.59
C PHE A 4 -8.62 -12.03 7.66
N ILE A 5 -8.75 -12.62 8.84
CA ILE A 5 -9.58 -12.10 9.93
C ILE A 5 -8.70 -11.88 11.15
N HIS A 6 -8.77 -10.68 11.73
CA HIS A 6 -8.15 -10.40 13.02
C HIS A 6 -9.05 -10.95 14.14
N SER A 7 -8.73 -12.14 14.61
CA SER A 7 -9.53 -12.89 15.59
C SER A 7 -9.14 -12.65 17.06
N GLY A 8 -8.30 -11.63 17.31
CA GLY A 8 -7.73 -11.33 18.63
C GLY A 8 -8.16 -9.98 19.22
N THR A 9 -7.42 -9.54 20.25
CA THR A 9 -7.49 -8.20 20.85
C THR A 9 -6.93 -7.13 19.90
N HIS A 10 -7.06 -5.83 20.24
CA HIS A 10 -6.43 -4.74 19.49
C HIS A 10 -4.93 -5.00 19.39
N ASP A 11 -4.44 -5.31 18.19
CA ASP A 11 -3.04 -5.63 17.94
C ASP A 11 -2.71 -5.49 16.45
N HIS A 12 -1.59 -4.85 16.15
CA HIS A 12 -1.20 -4.55 14.78
C HIS A 12 -0.84 -5.83 14.02
N THR A 13 -1.61 -6.10 12.96
CA THR A 13 -1.41 -7.26 12.09
C THR A 13 -1.07 -6.79 10.68
N THR A 14 0.22 -6.85 10.35
CA THR A 14 0.72 -6.59 9.00
C THR A 14 1.12 -7.89 8.31
N ILE A 15 0.51 -8.18 7.16
CA ILE A 15 0.79 -9.38 6.36
C ILE A 15 1.44 -8.97 5.04
N ALA A 16 2.65 -9.47 4.78
CA ALA A 16 3.32 -9.34 3.49
C ALA A 16 3.00 -10.54 2.58
N PHE A 17 2.80 -10.28 1.29
CA PHE A 17 2.35 -11.27 0.32
C PHE A 17 3.46 -11.69 -0.64
N ASN A 18 3.48 -12.98 -0.97
CA ASN A 18 4.32 -13.57 -2.02
C ASN A 18 3.53 -13.73 -3.32
N PRO A 19 4.20 -13.67 -4.50
CA PRO A 19 5.64 -13.56 -4.66
C PRO A 19 6.16 -12.13 -4.46
N GLU A 20 7.46 -12.04 -4.21
CA GLU A 20 8.22 -10.80 -4.36
C GLU A 20 8.24 -10.35 -5.84
N ILE A 21 8.02 -9.06 -6.06
CA ILE A 21 7.92 -8.47 -7.39
C ILE A 21 9.26 -7.85 -7.78
N ARG A 22 9.91 -8.42 -8.80
CA ARG A 22 11.22 -7.98 -9.33
C ARG A 22 11.18 -7.44 -10.76
N LYS A 23 10.16 -7.83 -11.52
CA LYS A 23 10.00 -7.51 -12.94
C LYS A 23 8.53 -7.52 -13.34
N GLY A 24 8.20 -6.89 -14.45
CA GLY A 24 6.83 -6.84 -14.98
C GLY A 24 5.95 -5.84 -14.23
N VAL A 25 4.63 -6.01 -14.38
CA VAL A 25 3.64 -5.13 -13.76
C VAL A 25 2.68 -5.97 -12.95
N TYR A 26 2.47 -5.65 -11.68
CA TYR A 26 1.58 -6.41 -10.81
C TYR A 26 0.57 -5.51 -10.14
N ARG A 27 -0.67 -5.98 -10.03
CA ARG A 27 -1.73 -5.30 -9.28
C ARG A 27 -2.26 -6.20 -8.18
N PHE A 28 -2.31 -5.64 -6.97
CA PHE A 28 -2.80 -6.28 -5.76
C PHE A 28 -3.98 -5.48 -5.22
N GLU A 29 -5.15 -6.10 -5.16
CA GLU A 29 -6.43 -5.47 -4.80
C GLU A 29 -7.06 -6.19 -3.61
N VAL A 30 -7.53 -5.39 -2.65
CA VAL A 30 -8.18 -5.86 -1.43
C VAL A 30 -9.48 -5.11 -1.14
N THR A 31 -10.33 -5.74 -0.35
CA THR A 31 -11.47 -5.09 0.32
C THR A 31 -11.33 -5.25 1.82
N PHE A 32 -11.79 -4.26 2.58
CA PHE A 32 -11.85 -4.31 4.03
C PHE A 32 -13.31 -4.50 4.50
N GLN A 33 -13.49 -5.20 5.62
CA GLN A 33 -14.77 -5.38 6.31
C GLN A 33 -14.58 -5.20 7.81
N HIS A 34 -15.47 -4.46 8.45
CA HIS A 34 -15.44 -4.13 9.88
C HIS A 34 -14.10 -3.51 10.33
N ALA A 35 -13.33 -2.95 9.40
CA ALA A 35 -12.07 -2.29 9.69
C ALA A 35 -12.36 -0.84 10.05
N THR A 36 -11.96 -0.44 11.26
CA THR A 36 -12.15 0.91 11.79
C THR A 36 -10.80 1.47 12.23
N PHE A 37 -10.67 2.79 12.16
CA PHE A 37 -9.52 3.60 12.61
C PHE A 37 -8.17 3.34 11.94
N ASP A 38 -7.65 2.11 11.98
CA ASP A 38 -6.25 1.82 11.66
C ASP A 38 -6.14 0.60 10.72
N TYR A 39 -6.09 0.91 9.43
CA TYR A 39 -5.83 -0.05 8.36
C TYR A 39 -5.25 0.63 7.13
N SER A 40 -4.42 -0.12 6.42
CA SER A 40 -3.69 0.37 5.25
C SER A 40 -3.25 -0.75 4.31
N ILE A 41 -2.80 -0.34 3.13
CA ILE A 41 -2.09 -1.21 2.20
C ILE A 41 -0.81 -0.53 1.76
N GLY A 42 0.14 -1.30 1.25
CA GLY A 42 1.37 -0.71 0.74
C GLY A 42 2.29 -1.69 0.05
N ILE A 43 3.51 -1.20 -0.15
CA ILE A 43 4.65 -2.02 -0.57
C ILE A 43 5.79 -1.90 0.44
N ALA A 44 6.61 -2.93 0.52
CA ALA A 44 7.80 -2.94 1.35
C ALA A 44 9.00 -3.45 0.55
N ASP A 45 10.16 -2.87 0.80
CA ASP A 45 11.44 -3.47 0.44
C ASP A 45 11.52 -4.91 0.99
N THR A 46 12.15 -5.82 0.24
CA THR A 46 12.09 -7.26 0.57
C THR A 46 12.95 -7.65 1.76
N THR A 47 13.76 -6.74 2.29
CA THR A 47 14.46 -6.88 3.57
C THR A 47 13.54 -6.67 4.78
N VAL A 48 12.33 -6.14 4.59
CA VAL A 48 11.37 -5.93 5.68
C VAL A 48 10.72 -7.25 6.07
N GLN A 49 10.81 -7.55 7.37
CA GLN A 49 10.05 -8.61 8.03
C GLN A 49 9.15 -7.95 9.08
N PHE A 50 7.84 -7.96 8.83
CA PHE A 50 6.87 -7.42 9.77
C PHE A 50 6.78 -8.35 10.99
N ALA A 51 7.10 -7.80 12.16
CA ALA A 51 6.99 -8.51 13.42
C ALA A 51 5.55 -8.44 13.93
N PRO A 52 5.04 -9.50 14.58
CA PRO A 52 3.73 -9.46 15.24
C PRO A 52 3.64 -8.28 16.22
N GLY A 53 2.50 -7.60 16.23
CA GLY A 53 2.22 -6.46 17.11
C GLY A 53 3.06 -5.21 16.84
N LYS A 54 3.59 -5.07 15.63
CA LYS A 54 4.27 -3.84 15.17
C LYS A 54 3.50 -3.20 14.04
N GLU A 55 3.26 -1.89 14.19
CA GLU A 55 2.64 -1.07 13.16
C GLU A 55 3.55 -0.93 11.92
N PRO A 56 2.98 -0.75 10.71
CA PRO A 56 3.75 -0.67 9.46
C PRO A 56 4.66 0.57 9.38
N GLU A 57 4.39 1.63 10.17
CA GLU A 57 5.19 2.85 10.30
C GLU A 57 6.28 2.76 11.37
N ASN A 58 6.40 1.62 12.06
CA ASN A 58 7.35 1.44 13.14
C ASN A 58 8.76 1.84 12.67
N ARG A 59 9.54 2.48 13.54
CA ARG A 59 10.90 2.97 13.21
C ARG A 59 11.83 1.88 12.66
N LEU A 60 11.57 0.60 12.97
CA LEU A 60 12.29 -0.54 12.39
C LEU A 60 12.15 -0.63 10.85
N TYR A 61 11.08 -0.09 10.29
CA TYR A 61 10.74 -0.11 8.87
C TYR A 61 10.89 1.26 8.20
N HIS A 62 11.45 2.24 8.93
CA HIS A 62 11.67 3.59 8.42
C HIS A 62 12.35 3.56 7.06
N SER A 63 11.82 4.34 6.11
CA SER A 63 12.31 4.45 4.74
C SER A 63 12.36 3.15 3.95
N LYS A 64 11.66 2.09 4.37
CA LYS A 64 11.61 0.80 3.67
C LYS A 64 10.22 0.43 3.17
N THR A 65 9.18 1.15 3.59
CA THR A 65 7.78 0.90 3.19
C THR A 65 7.20 2.10 2.48
N VAL A 66 6.17 1.90 1.66
CA VAL A 66 5.27 2.95 1.19
C VAL A 66 3.89 2.57 1.69
N ARG A 67 3.25 3.45 2.46
CA ARG A 67 1.93 3.21 3.05
C ARG A 67 0.90 4.13 2.43
N TYR A 68 -0.24 3.52 2.09
CA TYR A 68 -1.48 4.24 1.80
C TYR A 68 -2.50 3.94 2.89
N PHE A 69 -2.87 4.96 3.66
CA PHE A 69 -3.70 4.85 4.84
C PHE A 69 -5.16 5.23 4.54
N ARG A 70 -6.10 4.62 5.27
CA ARG A 70 -7.55 4.73 5.01
C ARG A 70 -8.12 6.15 4.88
N ASN A 71 -7.49 7.13 5.55
CA ASN A 71 -7.92 8.53 5.52
C ASN A 71 -7.36 9.31 4.31
N GLY A 72 -6.77 8.62 3.33
CA GLY A 72 -6.17 9.23 2.15
C GLY A 72 -4.75 9.72 2.37
N THR A 73 -4.17 9.53 3.57
CA THR A 73 -2.78 9.89 3.84
C THR A 73 -1.82 8.88 3.23
N PHE A 74 -0.64 9.39 2.88
CA PHE A 74 0.38 8.65 2.16
C PHE A 74 1.74 8.95 2.79
N ASP A 75 2.52 7.91 3.11
CA ASP A 75 3.82 8.07 3.75
C ASP A 75 4.85 7.01 3.32
N HIS A 76 6.11 7.30 3.62
CA HIS A 76 7.27 6.47 3.30
C HIS A 76 8.38 6.65 4.34
N LEU A 77 8.66 7.90 4.72
CA LEU A 77 9.46 8.23 5.89
C LEU A 77 8.51 8.42 7.06
N THR A 78 8.81 7.79 8.20
CA THR A 78 8.03 7.95 9.44
C THR A 78 7.81 9.44 9.73
N ASP A 79 6.59 9.81 10.12
CA ASP A 79 6.15 11.19 10.42
C ASP A 79 6.08 12.14 9.20
N ASN A 80 6.49 11.72 8.00
CA ASN A 80 6.35 12.48 6.76
C ASN A 80 5.10 12.02 5.98
N ILE A 81 4.00 12.72 6.20
CA ILE A 81 2.69 12.39 5.64
C ILE A 81 2.28 13.41 4.56
N VAL A 82 1.78 12.91 3.44
CA VAL A 82 1.19 13.67 2.33
C VAL A 82 -0.33 13.45 2.27
N LEU A 83 -1.06 14.50 1.91
CA LEU A 83 -2.50 14.50 1.68
C LEU A 83 -2.81 14.56 0.17
N GLY A 84 -4.09 14.39 -0.17
CA GLY A 84 -4.61 14.61 -1.52
C GLY A 84 -5.05 13.35 -2.26
N ASN A 85 -4.85 12.17 -1.68
CA ASN A 85 -5.50 10.96 -2.16
C ASN A 85 -6.89 10.80 -1.50
N ALA A 86 -7.76 10.03 -2.14
CA ALA A 86 -9.10 9.74 -1.66
C ALA A 86 -9.08 8.86 -0.39
N THR A 87 -10.06 9.04 0.49
CA THR A 87 -10.24 8.12 1.62
C THR A 87 -10.84 6.80 1.16
N PHE A 88 -10.47 5.69 1.79
CA PHE A 88 -11.15 4.40 1.67
C PHE A 88 -11.59 3.94 3.05
N ASN A 89 -12.74 4.44 3.50
CA ASN A 89 -13.13 4.37 4.90
C ASN A 89 -14.45 3.61 5.15
N LYS A 90 -15.01 2.97 4.11
CA LYS A 90 -16.26 2.21 4.15
C LYS A 90 -16.03 0.75 3.78
N ASP A 91 -16.83 -0.13 4.37
CA ASP A 91 -16.78 -1.56 4.08
C ASP A 91 -17.06 -1.85 2.59
N GLY A 92 -16.32 -2.80 2.05
CA GLY A 92 -16.47 -3.26 0.67
C GLY A 92 -15.83 -2.36 -0.40
N MET A 93 -15.29 -1.18 -0.04
CA MET A 93 -14.48 -0.38 -0.96
C MET A 93 -13.26 -1.19 -1.44
N ARG A 94 -12.94 -1.08 -2.72
CA ARG A 94 -11.79 -1.76 -3.33
C ARG A 94 -10.59 -0.84 -3.34
N VAL A 95 -9.50 -1.30 -2.77
CA VAL A 95 -8.23 -0.56 -2.73
C VAL A 95 -7.17 -1.42 -3.37
N SER A 96 -6.37 -0.84 -4.25
CA SER A 96 -5.31 -1.60 -4.91
C SER A 96 -4.03 -0.80 -5.07
N ALA A 97 -2.92 -1.54 -5.14
CA ALA A 97 -1.60 -1.03 -5.50
C ALA A 97 -1.15 -1.71 -6.80
N GLU A 98 -0.69 -0.91 -7.76
CA GLU A 98 -0.04 -1.35 -8.98
C GLU A 98 1.44 -1.02 -8.92
N VAL A 99 2.29 -2.02 -9.07
CA VAL A 99 3.74 -1.88 -9.15
C VAL A 99 4.17 -2.06 -10.59
N ASP A 100 4.85 -1.05 -11.15
CA ASP A 100 5.46 -1.08 -12.49
C ASP A 100 6.99 -1.17 -12.38
N MET A 101 7.52 -2.35 -12.73
CA MET A 101 8.96 -2.64 -12.75
C MET A 101 9.56 -2.60 -14.17
N LEU A 102 8.82 -2.15 -15.21
CA LEU A 102 9.28 -2.22 -16.59
C LEU A 102 10.39 -1.22 -16.92
N LYS A 103 10.40 -0.06 -16.26
CA LYS A 103 11.34 1.05 -16.54
C LYS A 103 11.90 1.64 -15.24
N ILE A 104 13.05 2.29 -15.37
CA ILE A 104 13.62 3.14 -14.31
C ILE A 104 13.24 4.60 -14.63
N PRO A 105 12.67 5.36 -13.68
CA PRO A 105 12.33 4.96 -12.31
C PRO A 105 11.13 4.00 -12.25
N ARG A 106 11.27 2.95 -11.41
CA ARG A 106 10.20 2.00 -11.07
C ARG A 106 9.13 2.70 -10.23
N LYS A 107 7.88 2.24 -10.28
CA LYS A 107 6.77 2.99 -9.69
C LYS A 107 5.79 2.12 -8.91
N VAL A 108 5.12 2.73 -7.94
CA VAL A 108 3.89 2.20 -7.34
C VAL A 108 2.78 3.24 -7.37
N THR A 109 1.59 2.82 -7.74
CA THR A 109 0.40 3.67 -7.87
C THR A 109 -0.79 3.02 -7.19
N PHE A 110 -1.60 3.83 -6.52
CA PHE A 110 -2.74 3.35 -5.75
C PHE A 110 -4.05 3.69 -6.43
N PHE A 111 -5.09 2.89 -6.17
CA PHE A 111 -6.43 3.09 -6.70
C PHE A 111 -7.46 2.87 -5.61
N VAL A 112 -8.55 3.66 -5.64
CA VAL A 112 -9.74 3.49 -4.80
C VAL A 112 -10.94 3.31 -5.72
N ASP A 113 -11.66 2.20 -5.59
CA ASP A 113 -12.76 1.79 -6.46
C ASP A 113 -12.43 1.89 -7.97
N GLY A 114 -11.19 1.54 -8.31
CA GLY A 114 -10.67 1.59 -9.67
C GLY A 114 -10.20 2.96 -10.15
N VAL A 115 -10.37 4.02 -9.35
CA VAL A 115 -9.91 5.38 -9.65
C VAL A 115 -8.46 5.57 -9.19
N GLU A 116 -7.58 5.93 -10.14
CA GLU A 116 -6.16 6.21 -9.89
C GLU A 116 -5.98 7.40 -8.93
N GLN A 117 -5.08 7.25 -7.95
CA GLN A 117 -4.80 8.29 -6.97
C GLN A 117 -3.75 9.29 -7.48
N PRO A 118 -3.89 10.59 -7.17
CA PRO A 118 -3.03 11.63 -7.73
C PRO A 118 -1.58 11.53 -7.25
N ASN A 119 -1.32 11.04 -6.03
CA ASN A 119 0.03 10.80 -5.54
C ASN A 119 0.47 9.37 -5.84
N TYR A 120 1.65 9.22 -6.44
CA TYR A 120 2.29 7.93 -6.71
C TYR A 120 3.79 8.01 -6.41
N VAL A 121 4.44 6.88 -6.16
CA VAL A 121 5.87 6.84 -5.82
C VAL A 121 6.68 6.39 -7.02
N ILE A 122 7.80 7.07 -7.26
CA ILE A 122 8.82 6.73 -8.24
C ILE A 122 10.14 6.38 -7.56
N GLY A 123 10.97 5.57 -8.21
CA GLY A 123 12.28 5.18 -7.70
C GLY A 123 12.22 4.06 -6.66
N ILE A 124 11.14 3.28 -6.63
CA ILE A 124 10.99 2.17 -5.66
C ILE A 124 12.12 1.11 -5.83
N PRO A 125 12.40 0.32 -4.79
CA PRO A 125 13.45 -0.70 -4.80
C PRO A 125 13.35 -1.70 -5.95
N SER A 126 14.46 -2.40 -6.22
CA SER A 126 14.51 -3.41 -7.28
C SER A 126 13.65 -4.64 -7.03
N ALA A 127 13.21 -4.80 -5.78
CA ALA A 127 12.26 -5.81 -5.43
C ALA A 127 11.40 -5.38 -4.25
N VAL A 128 10.10 -5.66 -4.33
CA VAL A 128 9.14 -5.28 -3.29
C VAL A 128 8.12 -6.38 -3.05
N ARG A 129 7.49 -6.38 -1.87
CA ARG A 129 6.28 -7.16 -1.57
C ARG A 129 5.11 -6.23 -1.32
N PHE A 130 3.91 -6.67 -1.70
CA PHE A 130 2.68 -6.04 -1.22
C PHE A 130 2.46 -6.42 0.24
N TRP A 131 1.86 -5.51 1.00
CA TRP A 131 1.42 -5.80 2.36
C TRP A 131 0.07 -5.14 2.66
N VAL A 132 -0.63 -5.70 3.64
CA VAL A 132 -1.89 -5.19 4.18
C VAL A 132 -1.80 -5.17 5.69
N HIS A 133 -2.34 -4.12 6.29
CA HIS A 133 -2.39 -3.94 7.74
C HIS A 133 -3.83 -3.71 8.20
N ILE A 134 -4.17 -4.36 9.32
CA ILE A 134 -5.39 -4.17 10.10
C ILE A 134 -5.02 -4.25 11.60
N ASP A 135 -5.76 -3.56 12.45
CA ASP A 135 -5.51 -3.53 13.90
C ASP A 135 -6.73 -3.90 14.76
N HIS A 136 -7.92 -3.42 14.36
CA HIS A 136 -9.11 -3.55 15.22
C HIS A 136 -9.62 -5.01 15.28
N PRO A 137 -10.05 -5.52 16.46
CA PRO A 137 -10.72 -6.82 16.60
C PRO A 137 -11.87 -7.00 15.61
N ASN A 138 -12.01 -8.22 15.08
CA ASN A 138 -13.03 -8.63 14.12
C ASN A 138 -12.98 -7.90 12.77
N SER A 139 -11.99 -7.03 12.56
CA SER A 139 -11.70 -6.50 11.23
C SER A 139 -11.15 -7.61 10.34
N SER A 140 -11.41 -7.48 9.05
CA SER A 140 -10.89 -8.41 8.07
C SER A 140 -10.59 -7.72 6.76
N PHE A 141 -9.71 -8.31 5.99
CA PHE A 141 -9.54 -7.96 4.58
C PHE A 141 -9.60 -9.21 3.71
N THR A 142 -9.98 -9.00 2.46
CA THR A 142 -10.03 -10.06 1.45
C THR A 142 -9.15 -9.66 0.28
N VAL A 143 -8.24 -10.55 -0.12
CA VAL A 143 -7.49 -10.38 -1.38
C VAL A 143 -8.44 -10.72 -2.53
N VAL A 144 -8.86 -9.68 -3.24
CA VAL A 144 -9.78 -9.80 -4.39
C VAL A 144 -9.00 -10.17 -5.63
N ASN A 145 -7.82 -9.58 -5.82
CA ASN A 145 -6.99 -9.83 -6.99
C ASN A 145 -5.51 -9.72 -6.66
N PHE A 146 -4.71 -10.62 -7.20
CA PHE A 146 -3.26 -10.50 -7.26
C PHE A 146 -2.81 -11.02 -8.62
N GLN A 147 -2.60 -10.11 -9.57
CA GLN A 147 -2.39 -10.45 -10.96
C GLN A 147 -1.15 -9.80 -11.56
N HIS A 148 -0.49 -10.53 -12.45
CA HIS A 148 0.49 -10.00 -13.39
C HIS A 148 -0.23 -9.38 -14.59
N LEU A 149 0.04 -8.12 -14.87
CA LEU A 149 -0.55 -7.33 -15.94
C LEU A 149 0.36 -7.33 -17.18
N LYS A 150 -0.25 -7.33 -18.38
CA LYS A 150 0.51 -7.20 -19.65
C LYS A 150 1.13 -5.81 -19.83
N LYS A 151 0.53 -4.78 -19.24
CA LYS A 151 0.97 -3.38 -19.28
C LYS A 151 0.43 -2.63 -18.06
N PRO A 152 1.06 -1.50 -17.65
CA PRO A 152 0.51 -0.63 -16.60
C PRO A 152 -0.89 -0.14 -16.96
N LEU A 153 -1.76 -0.08 -15.96
CA LEU A 153 -3.07 0.56 -16.08
C LEU A 153 -3.00 2.02 -15.62
N ALA A 154 -2.05 2.34 -14.73
CA ALA A 154 -1.80 3.71 -14.30
C ALA A 154 -1.41 4.61 -15.50
N LYS A 155 -2.03 5.78 -15.58
CA LYS A 155 -1.87 6.75 -16.68
C LYS A 155 -1.13 8.01 -16.25
N HIS A 156 -1.21 8.37 -14.97
CA HIS A 156 -0.66 9.60 -14.40
C HIS A 156 -1.08 10.87 -15.19
N PRO A 157 -2.38 11.21 -15.23
CA PRO A 157 -2.88 12.39 -15.95
C PRO A 157 -2.24 13.69 -15.44
N PRO A 158 -2.32 14.80 -16.21
CA PRO A 158 -1.86 16.12 -15.76
C PRO A 158 -2.42 16.46 -14.37
N GLY A 159 -1.56 16.96 -13.48
CA GLY A 159 -1.87 17.19 -12.07
C GLY A 159 -1.50 16.05 -11.13
N SER A 160 -1.12 14.88 -11.65
CA SER A 160 -0.56 13.79 -10.82
C SER A 160 0.81 14.18 -10.27
N ARG A 161 1.08 13.77 -9.03
CA ARG A 161 2.31 14.09 -8.30
C ARG A 161 3.18 12.83 -8.13
N ALA A 162 4.35 12.86 -8.75
CA ALA A 162 5.40 11.87 -8.51
C ALA A 162 6.13 12.19 -7.20
N LEU A 163 6.21 11.21 -6.30
CA LEU A 163 6.91 11.29 -5.02
C LEU A 163 8.14 10.38 -5.07
N GLU A 164 9.33 10.92 -4.80
CA GLU A 164 10.57 10.15 -4.91
C GLU A 164 10.77 9.29 -3.65
N TYR A 165 11.00 7.99 -3.85
CA TYR A 165 11.35 7.06 -2.78
C TYR A 165 12.66 7.50 -2.10
N GLY A 166 12.73 7.38 -0.77
CA GLY A 166 13.88 7.80 0.04
C GLY A 166 13.99 9.31 0.27
N LYS A 167 12.98 10.10 -0.14
CA LYS A 167 12.94 11.55 0.07
C LYS A 167 11.76 11.94 0.97
N GLU A 168 11.92 13.07 1.65
CA GLU A 168 10.79 13.74 2.29
C GLU A 168 9.83 14.29 1.23
N TRP A 169 8.55 14.09 1.46
CA TRP A 169 7.50 14.63 0.63
C TRP A 169 6.89 15.83 1.32
N ARG A 170 7.03 17.01 0.70
CA ARG A 170 6.52 18.26 1.27
C ARG A 170 5.00 18.26 1.31
N ARG A 171 4.43 18.68 2.44
CA ARG A 171 3.02 19.05 2.56
C ARG A 171 2.81 20.37 1.80
N PHE A 172 1.69 20.46 1.06
CA PHE A 172 1.22 21.74 0.54
C PHE A 172 0.33 22.41 1.58
#